data_AF-A0A956QK27-F1
#
_entry.id   AF-A0A956QK27-F1
#
_cell.length_a   1.000
_cell.length_b   1.000
_cell.length_c   1.000
_cell.angle_alpha   90.00
_cell.angle_beta   90.00
_cell.angle_gamma   90.00
#
_symmetry.space_group_name_H-M   'P 1'
#
loop_
_entity.id
_entity.type
_entity.pdbx_description
1 polymer ?
#
loop_
_entity_poly.entity_id
_entity_poly.type
_entity_poly.pdbx_seq_one_letter_code
_entity_poly.pdbx_strand_id
1 'polypeptide(L)'
;RLGLQLLAVKHRGVLHSGLATVIVTVIAAGLGWYGGYPDVGLALGLGYASHVILADAMTRSGVPLWWPARQKFHVLPKGLRIRTGGPIEYLLFGLVALFLFTLIPVLLPPNLFKFILRSVF
;
A
#
# COMPACT_ATOMS: atom_id res chain seq x y z
N ARG A 1 -11.13 8.01 -7.47
CA ARG A 1 -11.29 7.10 -8.64
C ARG A 1 -11.57 7.83 -9.96
N LEU A 2 -11.85 9.16 -9.94
CA LEU A 2 -12.30 9.92 -11.11
C LEU A 2 -11.20 10.25 -12.14
N GLY A 3 -9.99 10.60 -11.71
CA GLY A 3 -8.92 11.06 -12.61
C GLY A 3 -8.30 9.99 -13.53
N LEU A 4 -8.08 8.77 -13.02
CA LEU A 4 -7.43 7.67 -13.78
C LEU A 4 -8.36 6.99 -14.81
N GLN A 5 -9.67 7.07 -14.61
CA GLN A 5 -10.65 6.50 -15.54
C GLN A 5 -10.69 7.24 -16.88
N LEU A 6 -10.35 8.54 -16.89
CA LEU A 6 -10.25 9.36 -18.10
C LEU A 6 -9.10 8.93 -19.03
N LEU A 7 -8.08 8.25 -18.49
CA LEU A 7 -6.92 7.76 -19.25
C LEU A 7 -7.03 6.27 -19.63
N ALA A 8 -8.19 5.63 -19.39
CA ALA A 8 -8.41 4.19 -19.57
C ALA A 8 -7.43 3.27 -18.81
N VAL A 9 -6.64 3.81 -17.88
CA VAL A 9 -5.69 3.04 -17.07
C VAL A 9 -6.44 2.39 -15.91
N LYS A 10 -6.54 1.07 -15.94
CA LYS A 10 -7.08 0.30 -14.81
C LYS A 10 -6.17 0.51 -13.59
N HIS A 11 -6.75 0.97 -12.48
CA HIS A 11 -6.01 1.26 -11.25
C HIS A 11 -5.19 0.07 -10.71
N ARG A 12 -5.70 -1.17 -10.91
CA ARG A 12 -4.98 -2.44 -10.68
C ARG A 12 -4.44 -3.03 -11.99
N GLY A 13 -3.66 -2.22 -12.70
CA GLY A 13 -3.04 -2.55 -13.98
C GLY A 13 -1.61 -3.05 -13.81
N VAL A 14 -0.73 -2.67 -14.73
CA VAL A 14 0.67 -3.10 -14.81
C VAL A 14 1.42 -2.99 -13.48
N LEU A 15 1.24 -1.89 -12.75
CA LEU A 15 1.96 -1.63 -11.49
C LEU A 15 1.63 -2.62 -10.37
N HIS A 16 0.45 -3.22 -10.36
CA HIS A 16 0.08 -4.21 -9.34
C HIS A 16 0.41 -5.63 -9.81
N SER A 17 1.54 -5.79 -10.52
CA SER A 17 2.01 -7.09 -10.99
C SER A 17 3.31 -7.50 -10.29
N GLY A 18 3.56 -8.80 -10.23
CA GLY A 18 4.82 -9.33 -9.69
C GLY A 18 6.03 -8.76 -10.43
N LEU A 19 5.98 -8.72 -11.76
CA LEU A 19 7.03 -8.13 -12.59
C LEU A 19 7.27 -6.65 -12.28
N ALA A 20 6.22 -5.83 -12.23
CA ALA A 20 6.36 -4.42 -11.89
C ALA A 20 6.91 -4.24 -10.47
N THR A 21 6.55 -5.12 -9.53
CA THR A 21 7.06 -5.09 -8.17
C THR A 21 8.58 -5.27 -8.13
N VAL A 22 9.10 -6.25 -8.87
CA VAL A 22 10.56 -6.47 -8.97
C VAL A 22 11.23 -5.27 -9.60
N ILE A 23 10.71 -4.77 -10.72
CA ILE A 23 11.28 -3.61 -11.43
C ILE A 23 11.34 -2.38 -10.53
N VAL A 24 10.23 -2.02 -9.88
CA VAL A 24 10.17 -0.85 -8.98
C VAL A 24 11.11 -1.02 -7.79
N THR A 25 11.19 -2.22 -7.21
CA THR A 25 12.08 -2.49 -6.08
C THR A 25 13.55 -2.33 -6.48
N VAL A 26 13.96 -2.88 -7.63
CA VAL A 26 15.33 -2.78 -8.13
C VAL A 26 15.69 -1.33 -8.48
N ILE A 27 14.78 -0.60 -9.14
CA ILE A 27 15.00 0.82 -9.46
C ILE A 27 15.13 1.65 -8.18
N ALA A 28 14.24 1.46 -7.20
CA ALA A 28 14.29 2.18 -5.94
C ALA A 28 15.59 1.91 -5.18
N ALA A 29 16.02 0.65 -5.10
CA ALA A 29 17.29 0.28 -4.50
C ALA A 29 18.50 0.89 -5.24
N GLY A 30 18.49 0.83 -6.57
CA GLY A 30 19.56 1.41 -7.40
C GLY A 30 19.67 2.93 -7.28
N LEU A 31 18.54 3.63 -7.26
CA LEU A 31 18.50 5.08 -7.03
C LEU A 31 18.96 5.45 -5.62
N GLY A 32 18.54 4.69 -4.61
CA GLY A 32 19.02 4.87 -3.23
C GLY A 32 20.53 4.69 -3.14
N TRP A 33 21.07 3.64 -3.77
CA TRP A 33 22.50 3.41 -3.84
C TRP A 33 23.25 4.55 -4.53
N TYR A 34 22.80 4.96 -5.72
CA TYR A 34 23.40 6.06 -6.48
C TYR A 34 23.35 7.40 -5.73
N GLY A 35 22.25 7.66 -5.01
CA GLY A 35 22.07 8.86 -4.20
C GLY A 35 22.80 8.86 -2.86
N GLY A 36 23.48 7.77 -2.48
CA GLY A 36 24.17 7.63 -1.19
C GLY A 36 23.25 7.30 -0.01
N TYR A 37 21.99 6.93 -0.27
CA TYR A 37 20.99 6.54 0.73
C TYR A 37 20.42 5.14 0.43
N PRO A 38 21.26 4.08 0.48
CA PRO A 38 20.85 2.73 0.11
C PRO A 38 19.68 2.21 0.96
N ASP A 39 19.68 2.52 2.26
CA ASP A 39 18.63 2.09 3.19
C ASP A 39 17.27 2.66 2.82
N VAL A 40 17.22 3.93 2.38
CA VAL A 40 15.99 4.60 1.96
C VAL A 40 15.46 3.97 0.67
N GLY A 41 16.35 3.71 -0.30
CA GLY A 41 15.97 3.05 -1.55
C GLY A 41 15.40 1.65 -1.31
N LEU A 42 16.05 0.88 -0.43
CA LEU A 42 15.56 -0.44 -0.03
C LEU A 42 14.24 -0.37 0.74
N ALA A 43 14.09 0.56 1.68
CA ALA A 43 12.85 0.73 2.43
C ALA A 43 11.67 1.07 1.50
N LEU A 44 11.88 1.93 0.50
CA LEU A 44 10.87 2.24 -0.51
C LEU A 44 10.51 1.04 -1.37
N GLY A 45 11.51 0.32 -1.88
CA GLY A 45 11.30 -0.89 -2.69
C GLY A 45 10.56 -1.98 -1.92
N LEU A 46 10.99 -2.27 -0.69
CA LEU A 46 10.37 -3.27 0.18
C LEU A 46 8.97 -2.84 0.65
N GLY A 47 8.76 -1.55 0.93
CA GLY A 47 7.43 -1.02 1.25
C GLY A 47 6.46 -1.16 0.08
N TYR A 48 6.93 -0.94 -1.15
CA TYR A 48 6.13 -1.19 -2.34
C TYR A 48 5.85 -2.69 -2.55
N ALA A 49 6.87 -3.52 -2.38
CA ALA A 49 6.74 -4.97 -2.53
C ALA A 49 5.80 -5.58 -1.48
N SER A 50 5.82 -5.11 -0.24
CA SER A 50 4.90 -5.55 0.80
C SER A 50 3.46 -5.18 0.43
N HIS A 51 3.23 -3.98 -0.10
CA HIS A 51 1.92 -3.56 -0.55
C HIS A 51 1.36 -4.49 -1.66
N VAL A 52 2.17 -4.81 -2.68
CA VAL A 52 1.68 -5.65 -3.79
C VAL A 52 1.66 -7.14 -3.40
N ILE A 53 2.77 -7.69 -2.91
CA ILE A 53 2.91 -9.13 -2.67
C ILE A 53 2.19 -9.57 -1.39
N LEU A 54 2.30 -8.80 -0.30
CA LEU A 54 1.64 -9.19 0.94
C LEU A 54 0.19 -8.74 0.94
N ALA A 55 -0.09 -7.45 0.78
CA ALA A 55 -1.47 -6.98 0.92
C ALA A 55 -2.35 -7.49 -0.24
N ASP A 56 -1.98 -7.26 -1.49
CA ASP A 56 -2.84 -7.61 -2.62
C ASP A 56 -2.95 -9.13 -2.86
N ALA A 57 -1.89 -9.92 -2.67
CA ALA A 57 -1.96 -11.38 -2.86
C ALA A 57 -2.69 -12.12 -1.74
N MET A 58 -2.83 -11.52 -0.55
CA MET A 58 -3.67 -12.06 0.52
C MET A 58 -5.17 -11.83 0.27
N THR A 59 -5.53 -10.92 -0.64
CA THR A 59 -6.94 -10.68 -0.98
C THR A 59 -7.50 -11.68 -1.99
N ARG A 60 -8.83 -11.68 -2.13
CA ARG A 60 -9.53 -12.39 -3.21
C ARG A 60 -9.18 -11.88 -4.60
N SER A 61 -8.68 -10.65 -4.72
CA SER A 61 -8.30 -10.07 -6.02
C SER A 61 -7.01 -10.68 -6.56
N GLY A 62 -6.06 -11.00 -5.68
CA GLY A 62 -4.76 -11.58 -6.02
C GLY A 62 -3.87 -10.65 -6.84
N VAL A 63 -2.67 -11.14 -7.18
CA VAL A 63 -1.67 -10.41 -7.97
C VAL A 63 -1.38 -11.16 -9.26
N PRO A 64 -1.50 -10.56 -10.45
CA PRO A 64 -0.96 -11.14 -11.67
C PRO A 64 0.58 -11.11 -11.61
N LEU A 65 1.25 -12.25 -11.68
CA LEU A 65 2.73 -12.27 -11.68
C LEU A 65 3.28 -11.66 -12.97
N TRP A 66 2.73 -12.09 -14.10
CA TRP A 66 3.20 -11.74 -15.45
C TRP A 66 2.13 -10.98 -16.22
N TRP A 67 1.82 -9.74 -15.84
CA TRP A 67 0.86 -8.93 -16.60
C TRP A 67 1.29 -8.85 -18.08
N PRO A 68 0.38 -9.03 -19.07
CA PRO A 68 -1.09 -9.08 -18.96
C PRO A 68 -1.69 -10.48 -18.76
N ALA A 69 -0.89 -11.52 -18.50
CA ALA A 69 -1.42 -12.86 -18.23
C ALA A 69 -2.41 -12.84 -17.06
N ARG A 70 -3.52 -13.57 -17.22
CA ARG A 70 -4.64 -13.56 -16.26
C ARG A 70 -4.43 -14.45 -15.03
N GLN A 71 -3.31 -15.19 -14.96
CA GLN A 71 -3.02 -16.07 -13.84
C GLN A 71 -2.69 -15.24 -12.60
N LYS A 72 -3.51 -15.42 -11.57
CA LYS A 72 -3.39 -14.68 -10.32
C LYS A 72 -2.73 -15.55 -9.27
N PHE A 73 -1.71 -14.98 -8.64
CA PHE A 73 -1.08 -15.52 -7.48
C PHE A 73 -1.81 -15.07 -6.22
N HIS A 74 -1.95 -16.00 -5.28
CA HIS A 74 -2.51 -15.76 -3.96
C HIS A 74 -1.61 -16.42 -2.93
N VAL A 75 -1.27 -15.68 -1.87
CA VAL A 75 -0.49 -16.22 -0.76
C VAL A 75 -1.37 -17.08 0.15
N LEU A 76 -2.66 -16.73 0.29
CA LEU A 76 -3.59 -17.44 1.17
C LEU A 76 -4.43 -18.50 0.43
N PRO A 77 -4.73 -19.63 1.10
CA PRO A 77 -5.67 -20.63 0.58
C PRO A 77 -7.06 -20.00 0.42
N LYS A 78 -7.87 -20.53 -0.51
CA LYS A 78 -9.15 -19.91 -0.95
C LYS A 78 -10.06 -19.46 0.20
N GLY A 79 -10.15 -20.23 1.28
CA GLY A 79 -11.00 -19.95 2.44
C GLY A 79 -10.52 -18.80 3.33
N LEU A 80 -9.22 -18.49 3.34
CA LEU A 80 -8.62 -17.46 4.20
C LEU A 80 -8.39 -16.12 3.48
N ARG A 81 -8.75 -16.03 2.19
CA ARG A 81 -8.51 -14.81 1.41
C ARG A 81 -9.35 -13.65 1.92
N ILE A 82 -8.66 -12.55 2.21
CA ILE A 82 -9.26 -11.33 2.75
C ILE A 82 -10.20 -10.74 1.70
N ARG A 83 -11.43 -10.45 2.12
CA ARG A 83 -12.42 -9.71 1.32
C ARG A 83 -12.29 -8.24 1.68
N THR A 84 -11.87 -7.44 0.72
CA THR A 84 -11.78 -5.98 0.87
C THR A 84 -12.98 -5.28 0.19
N GLY A 85 -13.28 -4.06 0.60
CA GLY A 85 -14.41 -3.24 0.17
C GLY A 85 -15.75 -3.59 0.82
N GLY A 86 -15.75 -4.26 1.97
CA GLY A 86 -16.97 -4.60 2.72
C GLY A 86 -17.40 -3.49 3.69
N PRO A 87 -18.69 -3.39 4.04
CA PRO A 87 -19.17 -2.39 5.01
C PRO A 87 -18.50 -2.50 6.38
N ILE A 88 -18.16 -3.73 6.82
CA ILE A 88 -17.46 -3.96 8.09
C ILE A 88 -16.03 -3.41 8.09
N GLU A 89 -15.36 -3.37 6.92
CA GLU A 89 -14.02 -2.81 6.81
C GLU A 89 -14.05 -1.29 7.00
N TYR A 90 -15.03 -0.62 6.41
CA TYR A 90 -15.24 0.82 6.61
C TYR A 90 -15.57 1.14 8.08
N LEU A 91 -16.39 0.30 8.72
CA LEU A 91 -16.69 0.45 10.15
C LEU A 91 -15.43 0.31 11.01
N LEU A 92 -14.66 -0.77 10.82
CA LEU A 92 -13.40 -0.99 11.54
C LEU A 92 -12.38 0.13 11.29
N PHE A 93 -12.24 0.58 10.05
CA PHE A 93 -11.36 1.69 9.71
C PHE A 93 -11.79 2.98 10.41
N GLY A 94 -13.09 3.28 10.44
CA GLY A 94 -13.64 4.42 11.17
C GLY A 94 -13.38 4.33 12.68
N LEU A 95 -13.55 3.16 13.29
CA LEU A 95 -13.28 2.94 14.71
C LEU A 95 -11.79 3.09 15.05
N VAL A 96 -10.90 2.53 14.24
CA VAL A 96 -9.45 2.67 14.43
C VAL A 96 -9.03 4.13 14.24
N ALA A 97 -9.55 4.81 13.22
CA ALA A 97 -9.26 6.22 12.99
C ALA A 97 -9.73 7.09 14.17
N LEU A 98 -10.94 6.84 14.69
CA LEU A 98 -11.47 7.51 15.87
C LEU A 98 -10.60 7.24 17.11
N PHE A 99 -10.22 6.00 17.33
CA PHE A 99 -9.35 5.61 18.45
C PHE A 99 -7.98 6.28 18.36
N LEU A 100 -7.35 6.31 17.19
CA LEU A 100 -6.09 7.01 16.99
C LEU A 100 -6.27 8.51 17.18
N PHE A 101 -7.36 9.10 16.69
CA PHE A 101 -7.65 10.53 16.89
C PHE A 101 -7.79 10.90 18.37
N THR A 102 -8.36 10.03 19.20
CA THR A 102 -8.48 10.27 20.65
C THR A 102 -7.21 9.93 21.42
N LEU A 103 -6.41 8.95 20.97
CA LEU A 103 -5.21 8.48 21.64
C LEU A 103 -3.96 9.33 21.35
N ILE A 104 -3.79 9.79 20.10
CA ILE A 104 -2.65 10.59 19.65
C ILE A 104 -2.41 11.86 20.51
N PRO A 105 -3.45 12.65 20.88
CA PRO A 105 -3.28 13.82 21.76
C PRO A 105 -2.77 13.46 23.17
N VAL A 106 -3.04 12.24 23.63
CA VAL A 106 -2.63 11.76 24.96
C VAL A 106 -1.17 11.27 24.95
N LEU A 107 -0.72 10.68 23.83
CA LEU A 107 0.62 10.13 23.69
C LEU A 107 1.67 11.14 23.23
N LEU A 108 1.27 12.19 22.50
CA LEU A 108 2.20 13.18 21.97
C LEU A 108 2.32 14.41 22.87
N PRO A 109 3.53 15.00 23.00
CA PRO A 109 3.68 16.28 23.68
C PRO A 109 2.81 17.35 22.99
N PRO A 110 2.16 18.25 23.75
CA PRO A 110 1.16 19.19 23.22
C PRO A 110 1.67 20.04 22.03
N ASN A 111 2.96 20.31 22.00
CA ASN A 111 3.62 21.11 20.97
C ASN A 111 3.65 20.39 19.62
N LEU A 112 3.92 19.07 19.64
CA LEU A 112 3.98 18.24 18.44
C LEU A 112 2.59 17.94 17.89
N PHE A 113 1.61 17.69 18.77
CA PHE A 113 0.22 17.51 18.36
C PHE A 113 -0.35 18.76 17.66
N LYS A 114 -0.12 19.96 18.23
CA LYS A 114 -0.52 21.24 17.61
C LYS A 114 0.17 21.50 16.28
N PHE A 115 1.45 21.12 16.15
CA PHE A 115 2.19 21.22 14.90
C PHE A 115 1.55 20.35 13.80
N ILE A 116 1.27 19.07 14.10
CA ILE A 116 0.63 18.14 13.16
C ILE A 116 -0.74 18.66 12.71
N LEU A 117 -1.58 19.14 13.64
CA LEU A 117 -2.89 19.71 13.32
C LEU A 117 -2.79 20.87 12.31
N ARG A 118 -1.83 21.78 12.48
CA ARG A 118 -1.60 22.91 11.55
C ARG A 118 -1.01 22.51 10.19
N SER A 119 -0.34 21.37 10.10
CA SER A 119 0.26 20.91 8.85
C SER A 119 -0.72 20.09 8.00
N VAL A 120 -1.77 19.56 8.62
CA VAL A 120 -2.76 18.68 7.97
C VAL A 120 -4.08 19.40 7.67
N PHE A 121 -4.46 20.40 8.48
CA PHE A 121 -5.65 21.25 8.29
C PHE A 121 -5.25 22.71 8.12
#